data_AF-A0A1R3GD11-F1
#
_entry.id   AF-A0A1R3GD11-F1
#
_cell.length_a   1.000
_cell.length_b   1.000
_cell.length_c   1.000
_cell.angle_alpha   90.00
_cell.angle_beta   90.00
_cell.angle_gamma   90.00
#
_symmetry.space_group_name_H-M   'P 1'
#
loop_
_entity.id
_entity.type
_entity.pdbx_description
1 polymer ?
#
loop_
_entity_poly.entity_id
_entity_poly.type
_entity_poly.pdbx_seq_one_letter_code
_entity_poly.pdbx_strand_id
1 'polypeptide(L)'
;MKMRLFTVSLIFLLFLASQTETVNSFQNCNQTPFCKRARSRKPGSCNLIARNVSISVDGDLTAKLIPKGEGGQIKPLALCVSVSRVGIMRVKIKMDEEDPASSSFDIVPWLQRFEARIKVRLEKAWTELEVDGGDGGRRRSLSTVVNLSEGFEAVLRHEPFEVYVREKAAGNKGRIVVSFNSNGLFDFEELNRSISFDVSFYGSDSAYGITERNALTIAPTKGPGVEEEYSKPYTWFNIDVFEYWNSPPPYNARGFYGLSPFMAAHGRNGSSGFLWLNAAEMQIDVLGNGWDAAAEDGNRMDTIWTSAAAAGSTVDTFFLVGPKPKDVVRQYTAARGRPAQPLLLVLTLQKYWLILLLIMIISYL
;
A
#
# COMPACT_ATOMS: atom_id res chain seq x y z
N MET A 1 32.94 -52.16 -2.64
CA MET A 1 31.96 -51.27 -3.32
C MET A 1 31.01 -50.57 -2.35
N LYS A 2 30.46 -51.24 -1.32
CA LYS A 2 29.56 -50.66 -0.30
C LYS A 2 30.10 -49.42 0.45
N MET A 3 31.39 -49.43 0.81
CA MET A 3 32.00 -48.32 1.56
C MET A 3 32.07 -47.01 0.75
N ARG A 4 32.31 -47.09 -0.56
CA ARG A 4 32.32 -45.90 -1.45
C ARG A 4 30.94 -45.28 -1.63
N LEU A 5 29.88 -46.09 -1.60
CA LEU A 5 28.50 -45.59 -1.74
C LEU A 5 28.06 -44.83 -0.48
N PHE A 6 28.47 -45.31 0.70
CA PHE A 6 28.19 -44.65 1.98
C PHE A 6 28.92 -43.31 2.10
N THR A 7 30.18 -43.23 1.67
CA THR A 7 30.93 -41.97 1.66
C THR A 7 30.34 -40.96 0.67
N VAL A 8 29.93 -41.40 -0.53
CA VAL A 8 29.27 -40.52 -1.50
C VAL A 8 27.92 -40.04 -0.99
N SER A 9 27.13 -40.90 -0.33
CA SER A 9 25.85 -40.53 0.27
C SER A 9 26.01 -39.57 1.45
N LEU A 10 27.03 -39.76 2.30
CA LEU A 10 27.37 -38.85 3.39
C LEU A 10 27.85 -37.49 2.87
N ILE A 11 28.68 -37.46 1.83
CA ILE A 11 29.13 -36.22 1.18
C ILE A 11 27.93 -35.51 0.54
N PHE A 12 27.00 -36.24 -0.09
CA PHE A 12 25.79 -35.65 -0.65
C PHE A 12 24.85 -35.10 0.42
N LEU A 13 24.69 -35.79 1.55
CA LEU A 13 23.95 -35.31 2.72
C LEU A 13 24.60 -34.08 3.35
N LEU A 14 25.92 -34.04 3.46
CA LEU A 14 26.67 -32.87 3.93
C LEU A 14 26.58 -31.70 2.94
N PHE A 15 26.52 -31.98 1.63
CA PHE A 15 26.34 -30.96 0.59
C PHE A 15 24.91 -30.40 0.58
N LEU A 16 23.90 -31.24 0.86
CA LEU A 16 22.52 -30.79 1.08
C LEU A 16 22.41 -29.96 2.37
N ALA A 17 23.10 -30.36 3.44
CA ALA A 17 23.15 -29.63 4.70
C ALA A 17 23.96 -28.31 4.59
N SER A 18 24.86 -28.18 3.62
CA SER A 18 25.61 -26.93 3.37
C SER A 18 24.87 -25.92 2.50
N GLN A 19 23.66 -26.23 2.02
CA GLN A 19 22.75 -25.25 1.42
C GLN A 19 22.08 -24.40 2.51
N THR A 20 22.85 -23.93 3.49
CA THR A 20 22.38 -22.91 4.43
C THR A 20 22.55 -21.56 3.76
N GLU A 21 21.45 -20.96 3.32
CA GLU A 21 21.47 -19.53 3.04
C GLU A 21 21.84 -18.79 4.31
N THR A 22 22.87 -17.95 4.23
CA THR A 22 23.27 -17.13 5.36
C THR A 22 22.21 -16.05 5.57
N VAL A 23 21.73 -15.91 6.81
CA VAL A 23 20.76 -14.88 7.26
C VAL A 23 21.16 -13.44 6.85
N ASN A 24 22.43 -13.23 6.47
CA ASN A 24 23.01 -11.96 6.03
C ASN A 24 22.76 -11.60 4.56
N SER A 25 22.01 -12.38 3.78
CA SER A 25 21.81 -12.14 2.34
C SER A 25 20.69 -11.14 1.99
N PHE A 26 19.83 -10.76 2.94
CA PHE A 26 18.68 -9.90 2.66
C PHE A 26 19.01 -8.42 2.76
N GLN A 27 18.65 -7.65 1.73
CA GLN A 27 18.85 -6.20 1.71
C GLN A 27 17.95 -5.51 2.74
N ASN A 28 18.53 -4.62 3.53
CA ASN A 28 17.78 -3.71 4.39
C ASN A 28 17.48 -2.39 3.67
N CYS A 29 16.55 -1.59 4.20
CA CYS A 29 16.22 -0.28 3.62
C CYS A 29 17.43 0.65 3.42
N ASN A 30 18.45 0.58 4.27
CA ASN A 30 19.67 1.39 4.11
C ASN A 30 20.51 0.96 2.90
N GLN A 31 20.41 -0.30 2.49
CA GLN A 31 21.02 -0.88 1.29
C GLN A 31 20.15 -0.71 0.05
N THR A 32 18.84 -0.47 0.22
CA THR A 32 17.88 -0.23 -0.87
C THR A 32 17.72 1.28 -1.15
N PRO A 33 18.29 1.84 -2.24
CA PRO A 33 18.39 3.29 -2.43
C PRO A 33 17.05 4.02 -2.41
N PHE A 34 16.01 3.42 -3.02
CA PHE A 34 14.69 4.04 -3.08
C PHE A 34 14.03 4.12 -1.70
N CYS A 35 14.17 3.09 -0.86
CA CYS A 35 13.66 3.14 0.49
C CYS A 35 14.39 4.17 1.34
N LYS A 36 15.73 4.19 1.25
CA LYS A 36 16.54 5.16 1.99
C LYS A 36 16.12 6.60 1.71
N ARG A 37 15.84 6.95 0.44
CA ARG A 37 15.33 8.27 0.04
C ARG A 37 13.94 8.55 0.59
N ALA A 38 13.01 7.60 0.46
CA ALA A 38 11.65 7.79 0.98
C ALA A 38 11.64 7.98 2.50
N ARG A 39 12.42 7.19 3.26
CA ARG A 39 12.50 7.29 4.73
C ARG A 39 13.14 8.59 5.24
N SER A 40 14.02 9.21 4.47
CA SER A 40 14.68 10.47 4.84
C SER A 40 13.86 11.71 4.48
N ARG A 41 12.77 11.55 3.73
CA ARG A 41 11.91 12.66 3.31
C ARG A 41 11.18 13.26 4.52
N LYS A 42 11.11 14.59 4.56
CA LYS A 42 10.43 15.35 5.61
C LYS A 42 8.97 15.61 5.25
N PRO A 43 8.05 15.66 6.23
CA PRO A 43 6.69 16.11 5.99
C PRO A 43 6.63 17.46 5.26
N GLY A 44 5.65 17.62 4.37
CA GLY A 44 5.45 18.81 3.55
C GLY A 44 6.40 18.98 2.36
N SER A 45 7.25 17.98 2.08
CA SER A 45 8.18 17.99 0.95
C SER A 45 7.52 17.98 -0.43
N CYS A 46 6.31 17.44 -0.55
CA CYS A 46 5.58 17.39 -1.80
C CYS A 46 5.19 18.80 -2.26
N ASN A 47 5.64 19.19 -3.44
CA ASN A 47 5.36 20.50 -4.04
C ASN A 47 4.29 20.45 -5.13
N LEU A 48 3.63 19.32 -5.34
CA LEU A 48 2.62 19.18 -6.38
C LEU A 48 1.28 19.80 -5.96
N ILE A 49 0.61 20.42 -6.94
CA ILE A 49 -0.74 20.98 -6.80
C ILE A 49 -1.65 20.39 -7.88
N ALA A 50 -2.93 20.21 -7.57
CA ALA A 50 -3.92 19.78 -8.54
C ALA A 50 -4.48 20.98 -9.30
N ARG A 51 -4.45 20.91 -10.64
CA ARG A 51 -5.02 21.90 -11.57
C ARG A 51 -5.92 21.20 -12.59
N ASN A 52 -6.70 22.00 -13.32
CA ASN A 52 -7.60 21.52 -14.37
C ASN A 52 -8.54 20.40 -13.88
N VAL A 53 -9.10 20.58 -12.68
CA VAL A 53 -10.00 19.59 -12.09
C VAL A 53 -11.34 19.61 -12.83
N SER A 54 -11.74 18.46 -13.37
CA SER A 54 -12.98 18.30 -14.13
C SER A 54 -13.51 16.88 -14.04
N ILE A 55 -14.77 16.66 -14.42
CA ILE A 55 -15.32 15.32 -14.61
C ILE A 55 -15.13 14.90 -16.07
N SER A 56 -14.52 13.75 -16.30
CA SER A 56 -14.27 13.20 -17.62
C SER A 56 -15.55 12.69 -18.29
N VAL A 57 -15.47 12.44 -19.60
CA VAL A 57 -16.56 11.80 -20.36
C VAL A 57 -16.87 10.40 -19.83
N ASP A 58 -15.96 9.76 -19.11
CA ASP A 58 -16.17 8.44 -18.48
C ASP A 58 -16.72 8.53 -17.05
N GLY A 59 -16.98 9.74 -16.56
CA GLY A 59 -17.51 10.01 -15.22
C GLY A 59 -16.49 9.84 -14.10
N ASP A 60 -15.21 10.08 -14.37
CA ASP A 60 -14.15 10.14 -13.35
C ASP A 60 -13.80 11.58 -13.05
N LEU A 61 -13.37 11.87 -11.82
CA LEU A 61 -12.79 13.17 -11.48
C LEU A 61 -11.32 13.16 -11.90
N THR A 62 -10.96 14.00 -12.86
CA THR A 62 -9.60 14.09 -13.41
C THR A 62 -8.94 15.42 -13.04
N ALA A 63 -7.63 15.40 -12.82
CA ALA A 63 -6.82 16.60 -12.58
C ALA A 63 -5.40 16.40 -13.10
N LYS A 64 -4.69 17.50 -13.39
CA LYS A 64 -3.24 17.49 -13.64
C LYS A 64 -2.50 17.88 -12.36
N LEU A 65 -1.56 17.05 -11.93
CA LEU A 65 -0.64 17.37 -10.83
C LEU A 65 0.61 18.02 -11.42
N ILE A 66 0.88 19.26 -11.00
CA ILE A 66 2.01 20.04 -11.48
C ILE A 66 2.81 20.62 -10.30
N PRO A 67 4.13 20.78 -10.43
CA PRO A 67 4.94 21.45 -9.40
C PRO A 67 4.48 22.89 -9.16
N LYS A 68 4.51 23.30 -7.88
CA LYS A 68 4.29 24.68 -7.47
C LYS A 68 5.55 25.52 -7.74
N GLY A 69 5.49 26.36 -8.78
CA GLY A 69 6.55 27.30 -9.16
C GLY A 69 7.26 26.96 -10.47
N GLU A 70 7.92 27.95 -11.07
CA GLU A 70 8.74 27.77 -12.28
C GLU A 70 10.08 27.14 -11.88
N GLY A 71 10.28 25.86 -12.21
CA GLY A 71 11.56 25.17 -11.96
C GLY A 71 11.47 23.71 -11.53
N GLY A 72 10.26 23.15 -11.35
CA GLY A 72 10.11 21.73 -11.06
C GLY A 72 10.42 20.88 -12.29
N GLN A 73 11.49 20.07 -12.25
CA GLN A 73 11.86 19.10 -13.29
C GLN A 73 10.90 17.90 -13.40
N ILE A 74 9.83 17.85 -12.60
CA ILE A 74 8.88 16.74 -12.61
C ILE A 74 7.87 16.98 -13.73
N LYS A 75 7.80 16.04 -14.68
CA LYS A 75 6.79 16.03 -15.74
C LYS A 75 5.38 16.04 -15.11
N PRO A 76 4.39 16.70 -15.75
CA PRO A 76 3.01 16.67 -15.27
C PRO A 76 2.50 15.23 -15.09
N LEU A 77 1.76 14.99 -14.01
CA LEU A 77 1.11 13.71 -13.77
C LEU A 77 -0.41 13.86 -13.98
N ALA A 78 -1.03 12.85 -14.58
CA ALA A 78 -2.47 12.74 -14.67
C ALA A 78 -3.02 12.00 -13.44
N LEU A 79 -3.88 12.68 -12.67
CA LEU A 79 -4.66 12.13 -11.56
C LEU A 79 -6.07 11.78 -12.05
N CYS A 80 -6.55 10.60 -11.70
CA CYS A 80 -7.91 10.15 -11.96
C CYS A 80 -8.50 9.51 -10.70
N VAL A 81 -9.66 9.99 -10.26
CA VAL A 81 -10.42 9.48 -9.13
C VAL A 81 -11.73 8.90 -9.63
N SER A 82 -11.91 7.60 -9.42
CA SER A 82 -13.12 6.85 -9.75
C SER A 82 -13.84 6.42 -8.48
N VAL A 83 -15.16 6.31 -8.53
CA VAL A 83 -15.98 5.85 -7.41
C VAL A 83 -16.82 4.64 -7.81
N SER A 84 -17.18 3.81 -6.84
CA SER A 84 -17.97 2.59 -7.08
C SER A 84 -19.19 2.48 -6.17
N ARG A 85 -20.19 1.74 -6.63
CA ARG A 85 -21.46 1.49 -5.91
C ARG A 85 -21.28 0.81 -4.56
N VAL A 86 -20.14 0.16 -4.34
CA VAL A 86 -19.80 -0.54 -3.09
C VAL A 86 -19.01 0.32 -2.11
N GLY A 87 -18.85 1.62 -2.38
CA GLY A 87 -18.14 2.55 -1.50
C GLY A 87 -16.63 2.43 -1.58
N ILE A 88 -16.09 2.10 -2.75
CA ILE A 88 -14.65 2.13 -3.02
C ILE A 88 -14.33 3.37 -3.82
N MET A 89 -13.38 4.17 -3.35
CA MET A 89 -12.73 5.22 -4.12
C MET A 89 -11.42 4.66 -4.68
N ARG A 90 -11.22 4.78 -5.99
CA ARG A 90 -9.98 4.38 -6.65
C ARG A 90 -9.26 5.63 -7.12
N VAL A 91 -7.96 5.70 -6.83
CA VAL A 91 -7.10 6.81 -7.23
C VAL A 91 -5.99 6.26 -8.11
N LYS A 92 -5.90 6.80 -9.33
CA LYS A 92 -4.82 6.53 -10.28
C LYS A 92 -3.98 7.76 -10.50
N ILE A 93 -2.66 7.60 -10.43
CA ILE A 93 -1.69 8.64 -10.84
C ILE A 93 -0.71 8.01 -11.81
N LYS A 94 -0.55 8.64 -12.97
CA LYS A 94 0.40 8.22 -14.00
C LYS A 94 1.03 9.44 -14.66
N MET A 95 2.12 9.23 -15.40
CA MET A 95 2.66 10.26 -16.28
C MET A 95 1.59 10.66 -17.31
N ASP A 96 1.52 11.95 -17.64
CA ASP A 96 0.58 12.45 -18.65
C ASP A 96 0.91 11.87 -20.04
N GLU A 97 -0.13 11.47 -20.80
CA GLU A 97 -0.03 10.66 -22.03
C GLU A 97 0.57 11.39 -23.24
N GLU A 98 0.87 12.69 -23.12
CA GLU A 98 1.65 13.42 -24.13
C GLU A 98 3.12 12.92 -24.22
N ASP A 99 3.55 12.06 -23.30
CA ASP A 99 4.86 11.41 -23.32
C ASP A 99 4.86 10.07 -24.08
N PRO A 100 5.61 9.92 -25.19
CA PRO A 100 5.71 8.68 -25.98
C PRO A 100 6.36 7.50 -25.22
N ALA A 101 6.93 7.70 -24.03
CA ALA A 101 7.44 6.63 -23.17
C ALA A 101 6.38 6.00 -22.24
N SER A 102 5.11 6.45 -22.31
CA SER A 102 4.02 6.03 -21.43
C SER A 102 3.38 4.68 -21.82
N SER A 103 4.17 3.61 -21.97
CA SER A 103 3.57 2.27 -21.98
C SER A 103 3.14 1.92 -20.54
N SER A 104 1.90 2.24 -20.21
CA SER A 104 1.23 1.83 -18.97
C SER A 104 1.31 0.31 -18.82
N PHE A 105 1.73 -0.17 -17.65
CA PHE A 105 1.46 -1.55 -17.27
C PHE A 105 -0.05 -1.68 -17.10
N ASP A 106 -0.73 -1.99 -18.19
CA ASP A 106 -2.18 -2.05 -18.19
C ASP A 106 -2.66 -3.18 -17.29
N ILE A 107 -3.64 -2.79 -16.50
CA ILE A 107 -4.34 -3.58 -15.51
C ILE A 107 -4.76 -4.93 -16.10
N VAL A 108 -4.68 -5.96 -15.26
CA VAL A 108 -5.12 -7.32 -15.62
C VAL A 108 -6.57 -7.27 -16.15
N PRO A 109 -6.87 -7.82 -17.34
CA PRO A 109 -8.16 -7.63 -18.02
C PRO A 109 -9.42 -7.97 -17.21
N TRP A 110 -9.30 -8.86 -16.22
CA TRP A 110 -10.41 -9.22 -15.34
C TRP A 110 -10.87 -8.05 -14.46
N LEU A 111 -9.94 -7.21 -13.99
CA LEU A 111 -10.25 -6.09 -13.12
C LEU A 111 -11.01 -5.01 -13.90
N GLN A 112 -10.60 -4.74 -15.14
CA GLN A 112 -11.29 -3.79 -16.01
C GLN A 112 -12.75 -4.19 -16.26
N ARG A 113 -13.02 -5.47 -16.54
CA ARG A 113 -14.39 -5.99 -16.71
C ARG A 113 -15.20 -5.94 -15.42
N PHE A 114 -14.56 -6.16 -14.27
CA PHE A 114 -15.23 -6.09 -12.99
C PHE A 114 -15.62 -4.64 -12.65
N GLU A 115 -14.70 -3.72 -12.83
CA GLU A 115 -14.89 -2.30 -12.52
C GLU A 115 -15.96 -1.66 -13.37
N ALA A 116 -16.02 -1.97 -14.66
CA ALA A 116 -17.08 -1.49 -15.55
C ALA A 116 -18.49 -1.80 -15.01
N ARG A 117 -18.66 -2.85 -14.19
CA ARG A 117 -19.96 -3.22 -13.60
C ARG A 117 -20.29 -2.47 -12.32
N ILE A 118 -19.29 -2.09 -11.52
CA ILE A 118 -19.49 -1.47 -10.20
C ILE A 118 -19.19 0.02 -10.17
N LYS A 119 -18.55 0.56 -11.20
CA LYS A 119 -18.24 1.99 -11.35
C LYS A 119 -19.52 2.82 -11.35
N VAL A 120 -19.44 3.97 -10.68
CA VAL A 120 -20.46 5.01 -10.74
C VAL A 120 -19.92 6.13 -11.61
N ARG A 121 -20.76 6.59 -12.55
CA ARG A 121 -20.47 7.76 -13.36
C ARG A 121 -20.72 9.00 -12.51
N LEU A 122 -19.68 9.79 -12.24
CA LEU A 122 -19.84 11.07 -11.56
C LEU A 122 -20.59 12.04 -12.46
N GLU A 123 -21.62 12.68 -11.92
CA GLU A 123 -22.42 13.70 -12.64
C GLU A 123 -22.21 15.10 -12.06
N LYS A 124 -21.85 15.20 -10.78
CA LYS A 124 -21.73 16.45 -10.05
C LYS A 124 -20.46 16.45 -9.21
N ALA A 125 -19.73 17.55 -9.30
CA ALA A 125 -18.66 17.92 -8.40
C ALA A 125 -18.92 19.37 -7.98
N TRP A 126 -18.55 19.72 -6.75
CA TRP A 126 -18.59 21.10 -6.28
C TRP A 126 -17.27 21.47 -5.64
N THR A 127 -17.03 22.77 -5.53
CA THR A 127 -15.78 23.30 -5.00
C THR A 127 -16.05 23.95 -3.64
N GLU A 128 -15.22 23.63 -2.67
CA GLU A 128 -15.23 24.20 -1.33
C GLU A 128 -13.94 24.98 -1.11
N LEU A 129 -14.06 26.16 -0.48
CA LEU A 129 -12.92 26.95 -0.07
C LEU A 129 -12.75 26.79 1.44
N GLU A 130 -11.67 26.12 1.84
CA GLU A 130 -11.32 25.98 3.24
C GLU A 130 -10.43 27.16 3.65
N VAL A 131 -10.74 27.78 4.78
CA VAL A 131 -9.92 28.83 5.36
C VAL A 131 -9.37 28.28 6.66
N ASP A 132 -8.13 27.79 6.63
CA ASP A 132 -7.46 27.33 7.83
C ASP A 132 -6.98 28.55 8.62
N GLY A 133 -7.48 28.66 9.85
CA GLY A 133 -7.14 29.71 10.80
C GLY A 133 -6.02 29.25 11.73
N GLY A 134 -4.77 29.40 11.31
CA GLY A 134 -3.59 29.23 12.15
C GLY A 134 -2.88 30.56 12.41
N ASP A 135 -2.07 30.61 13.47
CA ASP A 135 -1.34 31.79 14.01
C ASP A 135 -0.28 32.39 13.05
N GLY A 136 -0.21 31.92 11.80
CA GLY A 136 0.72 32.34 10.75
C GLY A 136 0.06 32.84 9.45
N GLY A 137 -1.24 33.17 9.48
CA GLY A 137 -2.00 33.73 8.35
C GLY A 137 -3.08 32.79 7.79
N ARG A 138 -4.12 33.38 7.18
CA ARG A 138 -5.24 32.63 6.54
C ARG A 138 -4.72 31.86 5.32
N ARG A 139 -4.55 30.54 5.46
CA ARG A 139 -4.30 29.67 4.31
C ARG A 139 -5.64 29.28 3.69
N ARG A 140 -5.84 29.63 2.43
CA ARG A 140 -7.03 29.23 1.66
C ARG A 140 -6.69 27.97 0.87
N SER A 141 -7.37 26.88 1.15
CA SER A 141 -7.23 25.62 0.42
C SER A 141 -8.50 25.35 -0.38
N LEU A 142 -8.36 25.32 -1.71
CA LEU A 142 -9.45 24.97 -2.61
C LEU A 142 -9.56 23.45 -2.68
N SER A 143 -10.77 22.92 -2.58
CA SER A 143 -11.04 21.48 -2.66
C SER A 143 -12.20 21.21 -3.61
N THR A 144 -12.11 20.14 -4.39
CA THR A 144 -13.23 19.63 -5.19
C THR A 144 -13.77 18.37 -4.54
N VAL A 145 -15.09 18.35 -4.32
CA VAL A 145 -15.78 17.28 -3.62
C VAL A 145 -16.72 16.55 -4.57
N VAL A 146 -16.73 15.23 -4.47
CA VAL A 146 -17.66 14.35 -5.19
C VAL A 146 -18.30 13.36 -4.23
N ASN A 147 -19.54 12.98 -4.53
CA ASN A 147 -20.27 12.02 -3.72
C ASN A 147 -19.70 10.60 -3.94
N LEU A 148 -19.30 9.92 -2.86
CA LEU A 148 -18.75 8.56 -2.91
C LEU A 148 -19.82 7.49 -2.65
N SER A 149 -20.58 7.63 -1.56
CA SER A 149 -21.65 6.69 -1.18
C SER A 149 -22.65 7.31 -0.19
N GLU A 150 -23.61 6.52 0.29
CA GLU A 150 -24.57 6.91 1.33
C GLU A 150 -23.85 7.13 2.67
N GLY A 151 -23.28 8.32 2.84
CA GLY A 151 -22.60 8.73 4.07
C GLY A 151 -21.14 9.14 3.89
N PHE A 152 -20.56 9.02 2.69
CA PHE A 152 -19.17 9.41 2.44
C PHE A 152 -19.01 10.29 1.20
N GLU A 153 -18.03 11.18 1.26
CA GLU A 153 -17.58 12.06 0.20
C GLU A 153 -16.11 11.82 -0.10
N ALA A 154 -15.75 11.87 -1.38
CA ALA A 154 -14.37 11.91 -1.83
C ALA A 154 -13.97 13.36 -2.10
N VAL A 155 -12.81 13.75 -1.58
CA VAL A 155 -12.33 15.13 -1.66
C VAL A 155 -10.93 15.15 -2.27
N LEU A 156 -10.76 15.99 -3.29
CA LEU A 156 -9.46 16.37 -3.83
C LEU A 156 -9.14 17.78 -3.35
N ARG A 157 -8.19 17.91 -2.43
CA ARG A 157 -7.58 19.19 -2.06
C ARG A 157 -6.60 19.60 -3.15
N HIS A 158 -6.65 20.86 -3.59
CA HIS A 158 -5.84 21.33 -4.71
C HIS A 158 -4.43 21.71 -4.27
N GLU A 159 -4.30 22.36 -3.12
CA GLU A 159 -3.01 22.86 -2.62
C GLU A 159 -2.93 22.86 -1.08
N PRO A 160 -1.91 22.17 -0.49
CA PRO A 160 -1.12 21.11 -1.12
C PRO A 160 -2.05 19.98 -1.62
N PHE A 161 -1.66 19.24 -2.67
CA PHE A 161 -2.56 18.20 -3.17
C PHE A 161 -2.74 17.09 -2.15
N GLU A 162 -3.98 16.69 -1.92
CA GLU A 162 -4.33 15.58 -1.03
C GLU A 162 -5.63 14.95 -1.54
N VAL A 163 -5.73 13.63 -1.48
CA VAL A 163 -6.98 12.92 -1.81
C VAL A 163 -7.44 12.16 -0.59
N TYR A 164 -8.65 12.45 -0.12
CA TYR A 164 -9.16 11.83 1.10
C TYR A 164 -10.64 11.53 1.02
N VAL A 165 -11.08 10.62 1.88
CA VAL A 165 -12.50 10.34 2.10
C VAL A 165 -12.91 10.91 3.45
N ARG A 166 -14.03 11.60 3.49
CA ARG A 166 -14.67 12.06 4.72
C ARG A 166 -16.11 11.57 4.83
N GLU A 167 -16.61 11.52 6.06
CA GLU A 167 -18.03 11.33 6.34
C GLU A 167 -18.84 12.54 5.85
N LYS A 168 -20.07 12.31 5.42
CA LYS A 168 -21.04 13.39 5.19
C LYS A 168 -21.52 13.90 6.53
N ALA A 169 -21.52 15.22 6.71
CA ALA A 169 -22.08 15.85 7.90
C ALA A 169 -23.01 16.99 7.50
N ALA A 170 -24.14 17.09 8.20
CA ALA A 170 -25.10 18.17 8.03
C ALA A 170 -24.57 19.42 8.76
N GLY A 171 -23.96 20.36 8.02
CA GLY A 171 -23.61 21.70 8.50
C GLY A 171 -22.14 21.92 8.92
N ASN A 172 -21.41 20.88 9.32
CA ASN A 172 -19.97 20.93 9.61
C ASN A 172 -19.18 20.03 8.65
N LYS A 173 -17.86 20.22 8.55
CA LYS A 173 -16.98 19.27 7.86
C LYS A 173 -17.05 17.93 8.58
N GLY A 174 -17.39 16.87 7.85
CA GLY A 174 -17.38 15.53 8.41
C GLY A 174 -15.95 15.04 8.64
N ARG A 175 -15.83 14.02 9.48
CA ARG A 175 -14.54 13.45 9.88
C ARG A 175 -13.86 12.76 8.68
N ILE A 176 -12.57 13.01 8.50
CA ILE A 176 -11.74 12.27 7.54
C ILE A 176 -11.60 10.83 8.03
N VAL A 177 -11.70 9.86 7.12
CA VAL A 177 -11.63 8.42 7.42
C VAL A 177 -10.29 7.84 6.97
N VAL A 178 -9.88 8.19 5.76
CA VAL A 178 -8.63 7.78 5.16
C VAL A 178 -8.15 8.87 4.21
N SER A 179 -6.86 9.16 4.22
CA SER A 179 -6.24 10.18 3.38
C SER A 179 -4.98 9.65 2.70
N PHE A 180 -4.71 10.19 1.52
CA PHE A 180 -3.50 10.01 0.75
C PHE A 180 -2.81 11.35 0.55
N ASN A 181 -1.51 11.36 0.88
CA ASN A 181 -0.65 12.54 0.85
C ASN A 181 -0.96 13.63 1.90
N SER A 182 -1.58 13.28 3.03
CA SER A 182 -1.86 14.22 4.12
C SER A 182 -0.61 14.82 4.77
N ASN A 183 0.51 14.10 4.75
CA ASN A 183 1.79 14.56 5.28
C ASN A 183 2.68 15.16 4.19
N GLY A 184 2.21 15.25 2.94
CA GLY A 184 3.00 15.78 1.84
C GLY A 184 4.26 14.94 1.56
N LEU A 185 4.17 13.60 1.65
CA LEU A 185 5.29 12.70 1.38
C LEU A 185 5.23 12.05 -0.01
N PHE A 186 4.21 12.38 -0.82
CA PHE A 186 4.09 11.93 -2.20
C PHE A 186 5.30 12.39 -3.03
N ASP A 187 5.90 11.42 -3.70
CA ASP A 187 6.98 11.63 -4.66
C ASP A 187 6.92 10.55 -5.74
N PHE A 188 7.15 11.00 -6.97
CA PHE A 188 7.15 10.17 -8.16
C PHE A 188 8.45 10.43 -8.91
N GLU A 189 9.45 9.57 -8.69
CA GLU A 189 10.78 9.71 -9.27
C GLU A 189 10.93 8.84 -10.53
N GLU A 190 10.88 9.44 -11.71
CA GLU A 190 11.17 8.75 -12.97
C GLU A 190 12.63 8.28 -13.05
N LEU A 191 13.57 9.20 -12.84
CA LEU A 191 15.01 8.93 -12.97
C LEU A 191 15.51 7.95 -11.90
N ASN A 192 15.09 8.16 -10.66
CA ASN A 192 15.49 7.32 -9.55
C ASN A 192 14.58 6.11 -9.35
N ARG A 193 13.63 5.90 -10.28
CA ARG A 193 12.81 4.68 -10.41
C ARG A 193 12.12 4.30 -9.09
N SER A 194 11.43 5.26 -8.50
CA SER A 194 10.68 5.02 -7.27
C SER A 194 9.37 5.81 -7.19
N ILE A 195 8.41 5.24 -6.47
CA ILE A 195 7.16 5.90 -6.12
C ILE A 195 6.99 5.77 -4.62
N SER A 196 6.65 6.87 -3.96
CA SER A 196 6.41 6.86 -2.52
C SER A 196 5.32 7.84 -2.12
N PHE A 197 4.54 7.51 -1.10
CA PHE A 197 3.46 8.36 -0.61
C PHE A 197 3.03 7.93 0.79
N ASP A 198 2.37 8.85 1.51
CA ASP A 198 1.75 8.53 2.79
C ASP A 198 0.26 8.21 2.66
N VAL A 199 -0.18 7.29 3.52
CA VAL A 199 -1.60 6.98 3.74
C VAL A 199 -1.88 7.05 5.23
N SER A 200 -2.96 7.74 5.56
CA SER A 200 -3.33 8.08 6.93
C SER A 200 -4.72 7.57 7.24
N PHE A 201 -4.84 6.75 8.29
CA PHE A 201 -6.10 6.16 8.75
C PHE A 201 -6.55 6.89 10.01
N TYR A 202 -7.61 7.68 9.89
CA TYR A 202 -8.12 8.52 10.97
C TYR A 202 -9.05 7.72 11.89
N GLY A 203 -8.97 7.99 13.20
CA GLY A 203 -9.75 7.31 14.23
C GLY A 203 -9.43 5.82 14.39
N SER A 204 -8.23 5.39 13.98
CA SER A 204 -7.81 3.99 13.98
C SER A 204 -6.76 3.74 15.05
N ASP A 205 -6.97 2.69 15.85
CA ASP A 205 -6.11 2.29 16.97
C ASP A 205 -5.18 1.12 16.60
N SER A 206 -5.50 0.39 15.52
CA SER A 206 -4.76 -0.80 15.09
C SER A 206 -4.89 -1.02 13.59
N ALA A 207 -3.81 -1.55 12.98
CA ALA A 207 -3.77 -1.92 11.58
C ALA A 207 -3.48 -3.42 11.39
N TYR A 208 -3.99 -3.99 10.30
CA TYR A 208 -4.03 -5.41 9.98
C TYR A 208 -3.75 -5.61 8.49
N GLY A 209 -3.49 -6.86 8.09
CA GLY A 209 -3.29 -7.22 6.68
C GLY A 209 -1.82 -7.40 6.37
N ILE A 210 -1.30 -6.67 5.40
CA ILE A 210 0.05 -6.76 4.85
C ILE A 210 0.75 -8.12 4.99
N THR A 211 0.07 -9.18 4.55
CA THR A 211 0.52 -10.57 4.64
C THR A 211 1.68 -10.81 3.67
N GLU A 212 2.60 -11.74 3.90
CA GLU A 212 2.67 -12.77 4.96
C GLU A 212 3.54 -12.33 6.16
N ARG A 213 3.05 -12.48 7.40
CA ARG A 213 3.74 -12.08 8.64
C ARG A 213 3.23 -12.83 9.87
N ASN A 214 3.96 -12.75 10.99
CA ASN A 214 3.70 -13.52 12.21
C ASN A 214 2.65 -12.92 13.17
N ALA A 215 2.54 -11.59 13.28
CA ALA A 215 1.62 -10.92 14.19
C ALA A 215 0.35 -10.43 13.48
N LEU A 216 -0.82 -10.56 14.13
CA LEU A 216 -2.08 -10.07 13.55
C LEU A 216 -2.13 -8.55 13.45
N THR A 217 -1.62 -7.82 14.44
CA THR A 217 -1.52 -6.35 14.43
C THR A 217 -0.19 -5.90 13.82
N ILE A 218 -0.20 -4.78 13.09
CA ILE A 218 1.01 -4.17 12.55
C ILE A 218 1.68 -3.35 13.65
N ALA A 219 2.97 -3.58 13.86
CA ALA A 219 3.77 -2.80 14.79
C ALA A 219 4.31 -1.54 14.10
N PRO A 220 4.46 -0.41 14.81
CA PRO A 220 5.18 0.74 14.30
C PRO A 220 6.64 0.41 13.96
N THR A 221 7.15 1.00 12.88
CA THR A 221 8.51 0.79 12.35
C THR A 221 9.36 2.07 12.35
N LYS A 222 8.77 3.21 12.71
CA LYS A 222 9.45 4.51 12.80
C LYS A 222 8.73 5.40 13.81
N GLY A 223 9.47 6.17 14.61
CA GLY A 223 8.92 7.14 15.56
C GLY A 223 9.42 6.90 17.00
N PRO A 224 9.01 7.76 17.95
CA PRO A 224 9.35 7.61 19.36
C PRO A 224 8.92 6.24 19.90
N GLY A 225 9.77 5.59 20.69
CA GLY A 225 9.48 4.29 21.30
C GLY A 225 9.67 3.08 20.39
N VAL A 226 10.08 3.26 19.14
CA VAL A 226 10.52 2.15 18.27
C VAL A 226 12.02 1.93 18.47
N GLU A 227 12.37 0.77 19.01
CA GLU A 227 13.78 0.36 19.17
C GLU A 227 14.48 0.23 17.81
N GLU A 228 15.79 0.51 17.77
CA GLU A 228 16.58 0.51 16.54
C GLU A 228 16.51 -0.83 15.80
N GLU A 229 16.50 -1.95 16.53
CA GLU A 229 16.37 -3.29 15.96
C GLU A 229 15.09 -3.44 15.14
N TYR A 230 13.97 -2.89 15.63
CA TYR A 230 12.63 -2.96 15.03
C TYR A 230 12.34 -1.82 14.03
N SER A 231 13.25 -0.86 13.91
CA SER A 231 13.14 0.32 13.03
C SER A 231 13.41 -0.02 11.56
N LYS A 232 12.72 -1.03 11.04
CA LYS A 232 12.83 -1.51 9.65
C LYS A 232 11.43 -1.55 9.03
N PRO A 233 11.26 -1.11 7.78
CA PRO A 233 9.95 -1.17 7.13
C PRO A 233 9.55 -2.63 6.89
N TYR A 234 8.25 -2.85 6.70
CA TYR A 234 7.75 -4.12 6.19
C TYR A 234 8.15 -4.27 4.72
N THR A 235 8.97 -5.29 4.42
CA THR A 235 9.48 -5.53 3.07
C THR A 235 8.59 -6.50 2.32
N TRP A 236 8.27 -6.13 1.08
CA TRP A 236 7.43 -6.90 0.19
C TRP A 236 8.17 -7.22 -1.10
N PHE A 237 8.75 -8.40 -1.09
CA PHE A 237 9.39 -9.03 -2.22
C PHE A 237 9.18 -10.53 -2.12
N ASN A 238 8.58 -11.16 -3.14
CA ASN A 238 8.36 -12.60 -3.10
C ASN A 238 9.71 -13.31 -3.17
N ILE A 239 10.12 -13.93 -2.07
CA ILE A 239 11.41 -14.62 -1.96
C ILE A 239 11.27 -15.89 -1.14
N ASP A 240 12.05 -16.92 -1.49
CA ASP A 240 12.16 -18.13 -0.71
C ASP A 240 13.05 -17.86 0.50
N VAL A 241 12.50 -18.01 1.71
CA VAL A 241 13.23 -17.79 2.96
C VAL A 241 13.41 -19.12 3.67
N PHE A 242 14.59 -19.72 3.49
CA PHE A 242 14.97 -20.93 4.21
C PHE A 242 14.94 -20.71 5.73
N GLU A 243 14.35 -21.66 6.47
CA GLU A 243 14.25 -21.65 7.94
C GLU A 243 13.82 -20.30 8.56
N TYR A 244 12.80 -19.65 7.99
CA TYR A 244 12.33 -18.34 8.44
C TYR A 244 12.05 -18.24 9.95
N TRP A 245 11.67 -19.36 10.58
CA TRP A 245 11.40 -19.47 12.03
C TRP A 245 12.64 -19.24 12.90
N ASN A 246 13.82 -19.67 12.45
CA ASN A 246 15.07 -19.62 13.22
C ASN A 246 15.84 -18.31 13.03
N SER A 247 15.29 -17.38 12.25
CA SER A 247 15.96 -16.13 11.94
C SER A 247 15.74 -15.07 13.04
N PRO A 248 16.76 -14.25 13.36
CA PRO A 248 16.66 -13.21 14.38
C PRO A 248 15.65 -12.12 13.99
N PRO A 249 14.99 -11.49 14.98
CA PRO A 249 14.15 -10.31 14.77
C PRO A 249 14.87 -9.12 14.10
N PRO A 250 14.11 -8.17 13.53
CA PRO A 250 12.66 -8.20 13.37
C PRO A 250 12.25 -8.91 12.06
N TYR A 251 11.14 -9.65 12.12
CA TYR A 251 10.61 -10.41 10.99
C TYR A 251 9.99 -9.54 9.88
N ASN A 252 9.81 -8.24 10.13
CA ASN A 252 9.21 -7.30 9.17
C ASN A 252 10.15 -6.92 8.03
N ALA A 253 11.47 -6.94 8.24
CA ALA A 253 12.46 -6.43 7.29
C ALA A 253 12.68 -7.31 6.05
N ARG A 254 12.02 -8.47 5.97
CA ARG A 254 12.21 -9.47 4.92
C ARG A 254 10.91 -9.75 4.19
N GLY A 255 11.02 -9.99 2.90
CA GLY A 255 9.94 -10.55 2.11
C GLY A 255 9.70 -12.03 2.45
N PHE A 256 8.51 -12.52 2.10
CA PHE A 256 8.09 -13.91 2.24
C PHE A 256 7.53 -14.43 0.90
N TYR A 257 6.87 -15.59 0.89
CA TYR A 257 6.47 -16.29 -0.33
C TYR A 257 5.32 -15.63 -1.11
N GLY A 258 4.43 -14.94 -0.41
CA GLY A 258 3.24 -14.36 -1.02
C GLY A 258 2.78 -13.11 -0.31
N LEU A 259 2.37 -12.13 -1.11
CA LEU A 259 2.09 -10.79 -0.62
C LEU A 259 0.75 -10.29 -1.13
N SER A 260 -0.02 -9.67 -0.23
CA SER A 260 -1.27 -9.00 -0.58
C SER A 260 -1.16 -7.54 -0.19
N PRO A 261 -1.18 -6.60 -1.18
CA PRO A 261 -0.84 -5.23 -0.89
C PRO A 261 -1.97 -4.39 -0.24
N PHE A 262 -2.52 -4.94 0.84
CA PHE A 262 -3.75 -4.53 1.49
C PHE A 262 -3.53 -4.33 2.98
N MET A 263 -3.94 -3.17 3.47
CA MET A 263 -3.99 -2.84 4.88
C MET A 263 -5.41 -2.49 5.30
N ALA A 264 -5.87 -3.03 6.41
CA ALA A 264 -7.11 -2.62 7.07
C ALA A 264 -6.77 -1.95 8.40
N ALA A 265 -7.37 -0.81 8.67
CA ALA A 265 -7.26 -0.10 9.93
C ALA A 265 -8.60 -0.14 10.67
N HIS A 266 -8.54 -0.22 11.99
CA HIS A 266 -9.73 -0.26 12.85
C HIS A 266 -9.51 0.54 14.12
N GLY A 267 -10.55 1.25 14.53
CA GLY A 267 -10.66 1.83 15.86
C GLY A 267 -12.11 1.94 16.29
N ARG A 268 -12.33 2.63 17.42
CA ARG A 268 -13.68 2.82 18.00
C ARG A 268 -14.69 3.44 17.03
N ASN A 269 -14.18 4.23 16.10
CA ASN A 269 -14.93 5.11 15.23
C ASN A 269 -15.29 4.47 13.88
N GLY A 270 -14.72 3.31 13.57
CA GLY A 270 -14.96 2.59 12.33
C GLY A 270 -13.76 1.76 11.86
N SER A 271 -13.88 1.23 10.66
CA SER A 271 -12.83 0.55 9.93
C SER A 271 -12.70 1.16 8.56
N SER A 272 -11.47 1.23 8.08
CA SER A 272 -11.14 1.60 6.71
C SER A 272 -10.06 0.67 6.19
N GLY A 273 -9.83 0.70 4.89
CA GLY A 273 -8.81 -0.11 4.25
C GLY A 273 -8.19 0.61 3.08
N PHE A 274 -6.98 0.20 2.77
CA PHE A 274 -6.19 0.71 1.66
C PHE A 274 -5.56 -0.47 0.92
N LEU A 275 -5.65 -0.46 -0.39
CA LEU A 275 -5.04 -1.44 -1.27
C LEU A 275 -4.25 -0.71 -2.35
N TRP A 276 -2.96 -1.00 -2.47
CA TRP A 276 -2.13 -0.52 -3.57
C TRP A 276 -1.88 -1.65 -4.56
N LEU A 277 -2.48 -1.58 -5.75
CA LEU A 277 -2.19 -2.54 -6.81
C LEU A 277 -0.86 -2.19 -7.48
N ASN A 278 0.19 -2.79 -6.96
CA ASN A 278 1.53 -2.73 -7.51
C ASN A 278 2.20 -4.10 -7.32
N ALA A 279 3.07 -4.49 -8.25
CA ALA A 279 3.75 -5.78 -8.27
C ALA A 279 5.27 -5.67 -8.08
N ALA A 280 5.80 -4.46 -8.09
CA ALA A 280 7.22 -4.22 -7.80
C ALA A 280 7.52 -4.41 -6.32
N GLU A 281 8.82 -4.44 -5.98
CA GLU A 281 9.28 -4.46 -4.60
C GLU A 281 8.73 -3.26 -3.84
N MET A 282 8.09 -3.51 -2.69
CA MET A 282 7.56 -2.46 -1.83
C MET A 282 8.16 -2.50 -0.43
N GLN A 283 8.19 -1.33 0.21
CA GLN A 283 8.57 -1.17 1.60
C GLN A 283 7.54 -0.26 2.27
N ILE A 284 7.03 -0.70 3.43
CA ILE A 284 5.93 -0.03 4.13
C ILE A 284 6.38 0.30 5.54
N ASP A 285 6.43 1.59 5.85
CA ASP A 285 6.58 2.05 7.22
C ASP A 285 5.21 2.29 7.87
N VAL A 286 5.11 1.94 9.16
CA VAL A 286 4.03 2.35 10.04
C VAL A 286 4.61 3.30 11.07
N LEU A 287 4.06 4.50 11.13
CA LEU A 287 4.62 5.58 11.92
C LEU A 287 3.95 5.58 13.30
N GLY A 288 4.76 5.50 14.35
CA GLY A 288 4.31 5.54 15.73
C GLY A 288 3.85 6.95 16.13
N ASN A 289 3.13 7.04 17.24
CA ASN A 289 2.64 8.33 17.75
C ASN A 289 3.81 9.30 18.00
N GLY A 290 3.64 10.56 17.60
CA GLY A 290 4.69 11.58 17.73
C GLY A 290 5.85 11.43 16.73
N TRP A 291 5.69 10.65 15.65
CA TRP A 291 6.70 10.56 14.60
C TRP A 291 6.97 11.88 13.87
N ASP A 292 5.95 12.76 13.80
CA ASP A 292 6.05 14.12 13.32
C ASP A 292 5.64 15.08 14.45
N ALA A 293 6.57 15.90 14.91
CA ALA A 293 6.34 16.87 15.98
C ALA A 293 5.35 17.98 15.57
N ALA A 294 5.12 18.16 14.26
CA ALA A 294 4.18 19.15 13.73
C ALA A 294 2.77 18.58 13.47
N ALA A 295 2.60 17.26 13.53
CA ALA A 295 1.30 16.63 13.38
C ALA A 295 0.48 16.82 14.67
N GLU A 296 -0.77 17.29 14.54
CA GLU A 296 -1.68 17.38 15.69
C GLU A 296 -1.91 15.98 16.29
N ASP A 297 -1.95 15.90 17.63
CA ASP A 297 -2.27 14.69 18.41
C ASP A 297 -3.73 14.27 18.18
N GLY A 298 -4.01 13.73 17.00
CA GLY A 298 -5.25 13.06 16.64
C GLY A 298 -5.07 11.55 16.71
N ASN A 299 -6.10 10.82 17.15
CA ASN A 299 -6.11 9.36 17.02
C ASN A 299 -6.06 8.96 15.53
N ARG A 300 -4.88 8.64 15.02
CA ARG A 300 -4.58 8.48 13.59
C ARG A 300 -3.37 7.55 13.44
N MET A 301 -3.44 6.66 12.45
CA MET A 301 -2.31 5.83 12.04
C MET A 301 -1.76 6.29 10.71
N ASP A 302 -0.48 6.59 10.68
CA ASP A 302 0.22 7.01 9.48
C ASP A 302 1.10 5.92 8.93
N THR A 303 1.14 5.82 7.61
CA THR A 303 1.97 4.85 6.90
C THR A 303 2.66 5.51 5.73
N ILE A 304 3.86 5.03 5.40
CA ILE A 304 4.59 5.43 4.19
C ILE A 304 4.71 4.19 3.33
N TRP A 305 4.17 4.26 2.12
CA TRP A 305 4.25 3.20 1.14
C TRP A 305 5.25 3.62 0.09
N THR A 306 6.23 2.76 -0.16
CA THR A 306 7.30 3.03 -1.11
C THR A 306 7.47 1.81 -2.01
N SER A 307 7.73 2.03 -3.29
CA SER A 307 8.00 0.96 -4.25
C SER A 307 9.11 1.34 -5.21
N ALA A 308 9.85 0.33 -5.66
CA ALA A 308 10.59 0.43 -6.92
C ALA A 308 9.60 0.71 -8.07
N ALA A 309 10.06 1.45 -9.07
CA ALA A 309 9.26 1.79 -10.25
C ALA A 309 10.07 1.58 -11.54
N ALA A 310 9.39 1.24 -12.62
CA ALA A 310 9.92 1.25 -13.98
C ALA A 310 9.25 2.34 -14.84
N ALA A 311 9.75 2.55 -16.06
CA ALA A 311 9.05 3.38 -17.03
C ALA A 311 7.60 2.88 -17.21
N GLY A 312 6.64 3.80 -17.23
CA GLY A 312 5.21 3.47 -17.32
C GLY A 312 4.58 2.92 -16.02
N SER A 313 5.28 2.98 -14.88
CA SER A 313 4.66 2.66 -13.58
C SER A 313 3.53 3.61 -13.24
N THR A 314 2.54 3.11 -12.53
CA THR A 314 1.39 3.90 -12.11
C THR A 314 1.13 3.69 -10.62
N VAL A 315 0.58 4.71 -9.97
CA VAL A 315 -0.05 4.57 -8.66
C VAL A 315 -1.48 4.12 -8.93
N ASP A 316 -1.85 2.93 -8.49
CA ASP A 316 -3.22 2.41 -8.62
C ASP A 316 -3.72 1.94 -7.26
N THR A 317 -4.52 2.79 -6.61
CA THR A 317 -4.86 2.62 -5.19
C THR A 317 -6.36 2.61 -4.97
N PHE A 318 -6.80 1.85 -3.97
CA PHE A 318 -8.20 1.66 -3.61
C PHE A 318 -8.39 1.95 -2.13
N PHE A 319 -9.33 2.83 -1.84
CA PHE A 319 -9.73 3.26 -0.50
C PHE A 319 -11.06 2.58 -0.19
N LEU A 320 -11.05 1.73 0.84
CA LEU A 320 -12.19 0.95 1.30
C LEU A 320 -12.73 1.62 2.55
N VAL A 321 -13.91 2.22 2.47
CA VAL A 321 -14.39 3.16 3.51
C VAL A 321 -15.11 2.49 4.69
N GLY A 322 -15.33 1.18 4.62
CA GLY A 322 -16.07 0.45 5.67
C GLY A 322 -17.55 0.84 5.73
N PRO A 323 -18.12 1.16 6.93
CA PRO A 323 -17.42 1.51 8.18
C PRO A 323 -17.17 0.33 9.13
N LYS A 324 -17.74 -0.86 8.89
CA LYS A 324 -17.48 -2.05 9.73
C LYS A 324 -16.35 -2.90 9.12
N PRO A 325 -15.63 -3.71 9.92
CA PRO A 325 -14.60 -4.61 9.39
C PRO A 325 -15.12 -5.51 8.24
N LYS A 326 -16.35 -6.02 8.38
CA LYS A 326 -17.01 -6.83 7.34
C LYS A 326 -17.20 -6.07 6.02
N ASP A 327 -17.43 -4.76 6.08
CA ASP A 327 -17.70 -3.93 4.91
C ASP A 327 -16.38 -3.67 4.16
N VAL A 328 -15.29 -3.45 4.90
CA VAL A 328 -13.93 -3.37 4.33
C VAL A 328 -13.56 -4.67 3.63
N VAL A 329 -13.80 -5.83 4.24
CA VAL A 329 -13.55 -7.14 3.60
C VAL A 329 -14.44 -7.36 2.37
N ARG A 330 -15.71 -6.94 2.43
CA ARG A 330 -16.63 -6.99 1.27
C ARG A 330 -16.14 -6.10 0.12
N GLN A 331 -15.65 -4.91 0.42
CA GLN A 331 -15.08 -3.98 -0.56
C GLN A 331 -13.78 -4.53 -1.15
N TYR A 332 -12.91 -5.10 -0.32
CA TYR A 332 -11.67 -5.74 -0.77
C TYR A 332 -11.95 -6.91 -1.72
N THR A 333 -12.86 -7.81 -1.36
CA THR A 333 -13.25 -8.96 -2.20
C THR A 333 -14.06 -8.55 -3.43
N ALA A 334 -14.71 -7.39 -3.42
CA ALA A 334 -15.22 -6.80 -4.64
C ALA A 334 -14.05 -6.43 -5.56
N ALA A 335 -13.08 -5.64 -5.09
CA ALA A 335 -11.94 -5.22 -5.90
C ALA A 335 -11.03 -6.38 -6.37
N ARG A 336 -10.81 -7.41 -5.54
CA ARG A 336 -9.86 -8.51 -5.79
C ARG A 336 -10.48 -9.82 -6.26
N GLY A 337 -11.80 -9.93 -6.24
CA GLY A 337 -12.50 -11.19 -6.42
C GLY A 337 -12.71 -11.93 -5.09
N ARG A 338 -13.69 -12.83 -5.11
CA ARG A 338 -14.00 -13.69 -3.96
C ARG A 338 -13.18 -14.98 -4.03
N PRO A 339 -12.84 -15.59 -2.88
CA PRO A 339 -12.27 -16.93 -2.88
C PRO A 339 -13.13 -17.89 -3.71
N ALA A 340 -12.48 -18.71 -4.53
CA ALA A 340 -13.16 -19.77 -5.25
C ALA A 340 -13.77 -20.75 -4.23
N GLN A 341 -14.95 -21.30 -4.54
CA GLN A 341 -15.52 -22.36 -3.72
C GLN A 341 -14.57 -23.57 -3.77
N PRO A 342 -14.01 -24.00 -2.62
CA PRO A 342 -13.08 -25.12 -2.62
C PRO A 342 -13.83 -26.41 -2.95
N LEU A 343 -13.15 -27.35 -3.61
CA LEU A 343 -13.62 -28.73 -3.67
C LEU A 343 -13.66 -29.29 -2.23
N LEU A 344 -14.77 -29.95 -1.86
CA LEU A 344 -14.97 -30.46 -0.50
C LEU A 344 -13.80 -31.33 0.00
N LEU A 345 -13.21 -32.15 -0.88
CA LEU A 345 -12.07 -33.02 -0.58
C LEU A 345 -10.83 -32.26 -0.08
N VAL A 346 -10.63 -30.99 -0.50
CA VAL A 346 -9.47 -30.19 -0.10
C VAL A 346 -9.54 -29.82 1.39
N LEU A 347 -10.74 -29.78 1.98
CA LEU A 347 -10.92 -29.49 3.41
C LEU A 347 -10.50 -30.63 4.33
N THR A 348 -10.29 -31.84 3.78
CA THR A 348 -9.94 -33.04 4.56
C THR A 348 -8.55 -33.59 4.22
N LEU A 349 -7.71 -32.81 3.54
CA LEU A 349 -6.39 -33.26 3.08
C LEU A 349 -5.46 -33.63 4.25
N GLN A 350 -5.06 -34.89 4.28
CA GLN A 350 -4.00 -35.38 5.16
C GLN A 350 -2.71 -35.46 4.35
N LYS A 351 -1.75 -34.56 4.61
CA LYS A 351 -0.45 -34.54 3.92
C LYS A 351 0.55 -35.40 4.71
N TYR A 352 1.04 -36.48 4.09
CA TYR A 352 2.11 -37.32 4.65
C TYR A 352 3.43 -37.02 3.94
N TRP A 353 4.18 -36.05 4.43
CA TRP A 353 5.55 -35.80 3.97
C TRP A 353 6.55 -36.87 4.47
N LEU A 354 6.20 -37.61 5.54
CA LEU A 354 7.09 -38.63 6.11
C LEU A 354 7.01 -40.02 5.45
N ILE A 355 5.88 -40.38 4.82
CA ILE A 355 5.69 -41.76 4.35
C ILE A 355 6.56 -42.09 3.13
N LEU A 356 6.76 -41.16 2.19
CA LEU A 356 7.63 -41.38 1.03
C LEU A 356 9.12 -41.45 1.40
N LEU A 357 9.56 -40.65 2.37
CA LEU A 357 10.95 -40.69 2.86
C LEU A 357 11.23 -41.97 3.64
N LEU A 358 10.28 -42.42 4.49
CA LEU A 358 10.40 -43.71 5.18
C LEU A 358 10.36 -44.88 4.20
N ILE A 359 9.49 -44.87 3.19
CA ILE A 359 9.42 -45.93 2.17
C ILE A 359 10.74 -45.99 1.39
N MET A 360 11.33 -44.85 1.01
CA MET A 360 12.65 -44.84 0.37
C MET A 360 13.75 -45.38 1.28
N ILE A 361 13.77 -45.03 2.57
CA ILE A 361 14.80 -45.51 3.52
C ILE A 361 14.63 -47.01 3.80
N ILE A 362 13.39 -47.50 3.92
CA ILE A 362 13.08 -48.92 4.16
C ILE A 362 13.35 -49.77 2.91
N SER A 363 13.25 -49.20 1.70
CA SER A 363 13.56 -49.91 0.45
C SER A 363 15.07 -50.08 0.19
N TYR A 364 15.92 -49.39 0.95
CA TYR A 364 17.39 -49.41 0.82
C TYR A 364 18.10 -50.10 2.00
N LEU A 365 17.35 -50.59 3.00
CA LEU A 365 17.80 -51.55 4.03
C LEU A 365 17.42 -52.97 3.60
#